data_AF-A0A392RPU9-F1
#
_entry.id   AF-A0A392RPU9-F1
#
_cell.length_a   1.000
_cell.length_b   1.000
_cell.length_c   1.000
_cell.angle_alpha   90.00
_cell.angle_beta   90.00
_cell.angle_gamma   90.00
#
_symmetry.space_group_name_H-M   'P 1'
#
loop_
_entity.id
_entity.type
_entity.pdbx_description
1 polymer ?
#
loop_
_entity_poly.entity_id
_entity_poly.type
_entity_poly.pdbx_seq_one_letter_code
_entity_poly.pdbx_strand_id
1 'polypeptide(L)'
;VHADGTLLGHKTNLHFAVLNFPVSLVPTVAQLVESTATGSVHSLGPPLAAVKGILHMEGDLRGSLTNPECDVQIRLLDGSIGGVDLERAEVVASLTPTSRFLFNAKFEPIIQHGHVLIQGSIPVTFDQ
;
A
#
# COMPACT_ATOMS: atom_id res chain seq x y z
N VAL A 1 -10.16 10.52 -7.23
CA VAL A 1 -10.08 10.31 -5.77
C VAL A 1 -11.45 10.61 -5.20
N HIS A 2 -11.98 9.71 -4.40
CA HIS A 2 -13.23 9.85 -3.67
C HIS A 2 -12.97 9.56 -2.20
N ALA A 3 -13.57 10.33 -1.30
CA ALA A 3 -13.47 10.14 0.13
C ALA A 3 -14.80 10.57 0.76
N ASP A 4 -15.34 9.72 1.61
CA ASP A 4 -16.66 9.81 2.22
C ASP A 4 -16.55 9.42 3.70
N GLY A 5 -17.25 10.15 4.58
CA GLY A 5 -17.34 9.80 6.00
C GLY A 5 -16.74 10.81 6.97
N THR A 6 -16.46 10.37 8.19
CA THR A 6 -16.09 11.24 9.32
C THR A 6 -14.75 10.82 9.94
N LEU A 7 -13.81 11.77 10.02
CA LEU A 7 -12.45 11.54 10.52
C LEU A 7 -12.20 12.12 11.93
N LEU A 8 -13.06 13.01 12.43
CA LEU A 8 -12.83 13.79 13.65
C LEU A 8 -13.92 13.57 14.72
N GLY A 9 -14.63 12.44 14.66
CA GLY A 9 -15.65 12.04 15.64
C GLY A 9 -15.16 10.96 16.61
N HIS A 10 -15.94 10.67 17.66
CA HIS A 10 -15.67 9.58 18.62
C HIS A 10 -15.51 8.20 17.98
N LYS A 11 -16.04 8.03 16.77
CA LYS A 11 -15.85 6.87 15.92
C LYS A 11 -15.54 7.37 14.52
N THR A 12 -14.33 7.10 14.04
CA THR A 12 -13.98 7.40 12.66
C THR A 12 -14.60 6.35 11.75
N ASN A 13 -15.05 6.79 10.59
CA ASN A 13 -15.50 5.92 9.52
C ASN A 13 -15.31 6.72 8.24
N LEU A 14 -14.17 6.54 7.58
CA LEU A 14 -13.86 7.14 6.29
C LEU A 14 -13.70 6.02 5.27
N HIS A 15 -14.54 6.04 4.24
CA HIS A 15 -14.32 5.27 3.04
C HIS A 15 -13.53 6.12 2.03
N PHE A 16 -12.55 5.55 1.36
CA PHE A 16 -11.82 6.22 0.29
C PHE A 16 -11.57 5.30 -0.89
N ALA A 17 -11.52 5.91 -2.08
CA ALA A 17 -11.19 5.23 -3.32
C ALA A 17 -10.33 6.12 -4.23
N VAL A 18 -9.24 5.55 -4.71
CA VAL A 18 -8.33 6.11 -5.71
C VAL A 18 -8.36 5.16 -6.90
N LEU A 19 -9.14 5.52 -7.90
CA LEU A 19 -9.27 4.74 -9.13
C LEU A 19 -8.53 5.42 -10.27
N ASN A 20 -8.03 4.61 -11.19
CA ASN A 20 -7.41 5.06 -12.41
C ASN A 20 -6.21 6.01 -12.20
N PHE A 21 -5.43 5.79 -11.14
CA PHE A 21 -4.34 6.69 -10.78
C PHE A 21 -3.01 6.20 -11.38
N PRO A 22 -2.35 6.95 -12.27
CA PRO A 22 -1.07 6.53 -12.84
C PRO A 22 -0.01 6.36 -11.75
N VAL A 23 0.63 5.19 -11.68
CA VAL A 23 1.61 4.92 -10.62
C VAL A 23 2.84 5.84 -10.69
N SER A 24 3.12 6.42 -11.86
CA SER A 24 4.19 7.42 -12.06
C SER A 24 4.00 8.71 -11.28
N LEU A 25 2.77 8.98 -10.81
CA LEU A 25 2.45 10.13 -9.98
C LEU A 25 2.49 9.80 -8.48
N VAL A 26 2.69 8.53 -8.12
CA VAL A 26 2.89 8.12 -6.72
C VAL A 26 4.33 8.43 -6.35
N PRO A 27 4.59 9.23 -5.30
CA PRO A 27 5.94 9.41 -4.78
C PRO A 27 6.54 8.05 -4.45
N THR A 28 7.69 7.73 -5.03
CA THR A 28 8.32 6.42 -4.78
C THR A 28 8.75 6.38 -3.31
N VAL A 29 8.35 5.36 -2.54
CA VAL A 29 8.57 5.28 -1.08
C VAL A 29 10.06 5.46 -0.71
N ALA A 30 11.00 5.12 -1.59
CA ALA A 30 12.42 5.43 -1.42
C ALA A 30 12.70 6.94 -1.17
N GLN A 31 12.02 7.84 -1.88
CA GLN A 31 12.16 9.29 -1.72
C GLN A 31 11.57 9.79 -0.38
N LEU A 32 10.60 9.06 0.18
CA LEU A 32 9.98 9.41 1.46
C LEU A 32 10.88 8.99 2.64
N VAL A 33 11.53 7.82 2.55
CA VAL A 33 12.51 7.36 3.56
C VAL A 33 13.75 8.25 3.56
N GLU A 34 14.20 8.71 2.38
CA GLU A 34 15.30 9.67 2.25
C GLU A 34 15.05 11.01 2.98
N SER A 35 13.79 11.45 3.08
CA SER A 35 13.45 12.74 3.72
C SER A 35 13.47 12.71 5.25
N THR A 36 13.40 11.53 5.88
CA THR A 36 13.39 11.37 7.35
C THR A 36 14.75 11.01 7.96
N ALA A 37 15.73 10.63 7.14
CA ALA A 37 17.07 10.28 7.61
C ALA A 37 18.02 11.48 7.52
N THR A 38 18.14 12.25 8.60
CA THR A 38 19.22 13.24 8.74
C THR A 38 20.57 12.52 8.74
N GLY A 39 21.24 12.54 7.60
CA GLY A 39 22.68 12.28 7.48
C GLY A 39 23.08 10.81 7.32
N SER A 40 23.11 10.32 6.08
CA SER A 40 24.32 9.70 5.50
C SER A 40 24.03 9.26 4.06
N VAL A 41 24.84 9.78 3.15
CA VAL A 41 24.78 9.53 1.71
C VAL A 41 25.35 8.14 1.44
N HIS A 42 24.53 7.10 1.27
CA HIS A 42 24.92 5.85 0.59
C HIS A 42 23.79 5.41 -0.35
N SER A 43 23.94 5.73 -1.64
CA SER A 43 23.14 5.22 -2.76
C SER A 43 23.42 3.73 -2.94
N LEU A 44 22.77 2.87 -2.16
CA LEU A 44 22.86 1.42 -2.30
C LEU A 44 21.48 0.78 -2.18
N GLY A 45 20.73 0.87 -3.26
CA GLY A 45 19.59 0.00 -3.53
C GLY A 45 19.31 0.02 -5.03
N PRO A 46 19.03 -1.13 -5.69
CA PRO A 46 18.62 -1.12 -7.08
C PRO A 46 17.43 -0.16 -7.24
N PRO A 47 17.25 0.52 -8.39
CA PRO A 47 16.04 1.27 -8.63
C PRO A 47 14.89 0.32 -8.33
N LEU A 48 14.06 0.67 -7.34
CA LEU A 48 12.83 -0.08 -7.04
C LEU A 48 12.22 -0.41 -8.40
N ALA A 49 12.17 -1.72 -8.68
CA ALA A 49 11.84 -2.28 -9.97
C ALA A 49 10.74 -1.44 -10.62
N ALA A 50 11.06 -0.69 -11.68
CA ALA A 50 10.23 0.41 -12.14
C ALA A 50 8.77 -0.05 -12.29
N VAL A 51 7.91 0.44 -11.38
CA VAL A 51 6.50 0.06 -11.35
C VAL A 51 5.79 0.93 -12.39
N LYS A 52 5.02 0.29 -13.26
CA LYS A 52 4.16 0.96 -14.26
C LYS A 52 2.75 0.44 -14.14
N GLY A 53 1.80 1.19 -14.68
CA GLY A 53 0.39 0.81 -14.72
C GLY A 53 -0.50 1.81 -13.99
N ILE A 54 -1.72 1.36 -13.76
CA ILE A 54 -2.81 2.15 -13.22
C ILE A 54 -3.19 1.61 -11.84
N LEU A 55 -2.99 2.43 -10.82
CA LEU A 55 -3.30 2.11 -9.43
C LEU A 55 -4.80 2.27 -9.17
N HIS A 56 -5.39 1.20 -8.68
CA HIS A 56 -6.71 1.14 -8.07
C HIS A 56 -6.52 0.85 -6.59
N MET A 57 -7.00 1.71 -5.73
CA MET A 57 -6.90 1.55 -4.29
C MET A 57 -8.23 1.94 -3.67
N GLU A 58 -8.69 1.12 -2.73
CA GLU A 58 -9.89 1.40 -1.95
C GLU A 58 -9.66 0.96 -0.52
N GLY A 59 -10.35 1.59 0.41
CA GLY A 59 -10.24 1.20 1.79
C GLY A 59 -11.16 1.95 2.72
N ASP A 60 -11.23 1.44 3.94
CA ASP A 60 -11.99 1.97 5.05
C ASP A 60 -11.04 2.27 6.20
N LEU A 61 -11.14 3.47 6.77
CA LEU A 61 -10.49 3.85 8.02
C LEU A 61 -11.55 3.93 9.11
N ARG A 62 -11.30 3.25 10.22
CA ARG A 62 -12.23 3.09 11.33
C ARG A 62 -11.51 3.20 12.67
N GLY A 63 -12.28 3.05 13.75
CA GLY A 63 -11.74 3.01 15.11
C GLY A 63 -11.62 4.39 15.74
N SER A 64 -10.54 4.60 16.49
CA SER A 64 -10.25 5.86 17.19
C SER A 64 -8.77 6.24 17.04
N LEU A 65 -8.40 7.45 17.46
CA LEU A 65 -7.00 7.89 17.45
C LEU A 65 -6.07 6.98 18.27
N THR A 66 -6.58 6.36 19.33
CA THR A 66 -5.81 5.45 20.20
C THR A 66 -5.86 4.00 19.76
N ASN A 67 -6.82 3.64 18.92
CA ASN A 67 -6.95 2.30 18.36
C ASN A 67 -7.45 2.40 16.92
N PRO A 68 -6.59 2.80 15.98
CA PRO A 68 -6.97 2.94 14.59
C PRO A 68 -7.17 1.55 13.96
N GLU A 69 -8.16 1.46 13.08
CA GLU A 69 -8.46 0.27 12.30
C GLU A 69 -8.48 0.65 10.82
N CYS A 70 -8.03 -0.24 9.96
CA CYS A 70 -8.18 -0.03 8.53
C CYS A 70 -8.29 -1.34 7.75
N ASP A 71 -8.93 -1.25 6.60
CA ASP A 71 -8.89 -2.29 5.57
C ASP A 71 -8.63 -1.60 4.24
N VAL A 72 -7.64 -2.07 3.50
CA VAL A 72 -7.21 -1.47 2.23
C VAL A 72 -6.98 -2.59 1.22
N GLN A 73 -7.52 -2.41 0.03
CA GLN A 73 -7.23 -3.21 -1.14
C GLN A 73 -6.56 -2.32 -2.18
N ILE A 74 -5.48 -2.83 -2.75
CA ILE A 74 -4.68 -2.16 -3.77
C ILE A 74 -4.54 -3.12 -4.93
N ARG A 75 -4.77 -2.63 -6.14
CA ARG A 75 -4.58 -3.37 -7.38
C ARG A 75 -3.86 -2.50 -8.39
N LEU A 76 -2.90 -3.10 -9.09
CA LEU A 76 -2.22 -2.47 -10.21
C LEU A 76 -2.74 -3.09 -11.51
N LEU A 77 -3.46 -2.29 -12.29
CA LEU A 77 -3.97 -2.67 -13.61
C LEU A 77 -2.97 -2.34 -14.70
N ASP A 78 -2.93 -3.19 -15.74
CA ASP A 78 -2.00 -3.08 -16.88
C ASP A 78 -0.57 -2.81 -16.39
N GLY A 79 -0.20 -3.52 -15.33
CA GLY A 79 0.95 -3.22 -14.51
C GLY A 79 2.19 -3.97 -14.94
N SER A 80 3.35 -3.35 -14.75
CA SER A 80 4.62 -4.07 -14.79
C SER A 80 5.51 -3.68 -13.62
N ILE A 81 6.27 -4.64 -13.10
CA ILE A 81 7.25 -4.43 -12.03
C ILE A 81 8.59 -4.93 -12.54
N GLY A 82 9.59 -4.05 -12.61
CA GLY A 82 10.94 -4.41 -13.07
C GLY A 82 11.00 -4.84 -14.53
N GLY A 83 10.04 -4.38 -15.34
CA GLY A 83 9.92 -4.77 -16.75
C GLY A 83 9.19 -6.10 -16.99
N VAL A 84 8.64 -6.73 -15.94
CA VAL A 84 7.78 -7.92 -16.07
C VAL A 84 6.32 -7.47 -16.04
N ASP A 85 5.59 -7.74 -17.13
CA ASP A 85 4.16 -7.48 -17.20
C ASP A 85 3.38 -8.47 -16.33
N LEU A 86 2.36 -7.95 -15.63
CA LEU A 86 1.58 -8.67 -14.63
C LEU A 86 0.14 -8.85 -15.10
N GLU A 87 -0.34 -10.09 -15.04
CA GLU A 87 -1.77 -10.42 -15.22
C GLU A 87 -2.55 -9.96 -13.99
N ARG A 88 -1.95 -10.13 -12.80
CA ARG A 88 -2.50 -9.68 -11.52
C ARG A 88 -1.42 -9.13 -10.64
N ALA A 89 -1.71 -8.00 -10.02
CA ALA A 89 -0.90 -7.41 -8.96
C ALA A 89 -1.84 -6.81 -7.92
N GLU A 90 -1.94 -7.44 -6.77
CA GLU A 90 -2.94 -7.14 -5.75
C GLU A 90 -2.34 -7.22 -4.36
N VAL A 91 -2.69 -6.26 -3.49
CA VAL A 91 -2.34 -6.24 -2.08
C VAL A 91 -3.61 -5.98 -1.28
N VAL A 92 -3.89 -6.84 -0.32
CA VAL A 92 -4.90 -6.60 0.71
C VAL A 92 -4.16 -6.44 2.03
N ALA A 93 -4.45 -5.35 2.74
CA ALA A 93 -3.85 -5.04 4.02
C ALA A 93 -4.93 -4.59 5.01
N SER A 94 -4.75 -4.93 6.28
CA SER A 94 -5.64 -4.46 7.33
C SER A 94 -4.90 -4.21 8.63
N LEU A 95 -5.41 -3.26 9.41
CA LEU A 95 -4.98 -3.00 10.76
C LEU A 95 -6.10 -3.39 11.71
N THR A 96 -5.85 -4.43 12.49
CA THR A 96 -6.86 -5.03 13.38
C THR A 96 -7.04 -4.20 14.66
N PRO A 97 -8.20 -4.35 15.35
CA PRO A 97 -8.42 -3.74 16.66
C PRO A 97 -7.43 -4.19 17.75
N THR A 98 -6.68 -5.27 17.50
CA THR A 98 -5.63 -5.80 18.38
C THR A 98 -4.23 -5.27 18.03
N SER A 99 -4.18 -4.17 17.27
CA SER A 99 -2.94 -3.50 16.85
C SER A 99 -2.01 -4.45 16.09
N ARG A 100 -2.56 -5.20 15.13
CA ARG A 100 -1.78 -6.02 14.19
C ARG A 100 -2.01 -5.58 12.77
N PHE A 101 -0.93 -5.32 12.07
CA PHE A 101 -0.94 -5.09 10.63
C PHE A 101 -0.86 -6.44 9.90
N LEU A 102 -1.90 -6.78 9.16
CA LEU A 102 -1.99 -7.96 8.31
C LEU A 102 -1.82 -7.53 6.87
N PHE A 103 -1.09 -8.30 6.08
CA PHE A 103 -0.98 -8.04 4.65
C PHE A 103 -0.86 -9.33 3.85
N ASN A 104 -1.40 -9.29 2.64
CA ASN A 104 -1.31 -10.34 1.64
C ASN A 104 -1.13 -9.68 0.27
N ALA A 105 0.01 -9.93 -0.36
CA ALA A 105 0.34 -9.45 -1.68
C ALA A 105 0.48 -10.63 -2.65
N LYS A 106 -0.19 -10.54 -3.80
CA LYS A 106 -0.17 -11.54 -4.87
C LYS A 106 0.23 -10.89 -6.18
N PHE A 107 1.27 -11.43 -6.81
CA PHE A 107 1.77 -10.99 -8.11
C PHE A 107 1.84 -12.17 -9.06
N GLU A 108 1.18 -12.06 -10.21
CA GLU A 108 1.09 -13.09 -11.25
C GLU A 108 1.61 -12.48 -12.56
N PRO A 109 2.80 -12.88 -13.05
CA PRO A 109 3.30 -12.47 -14.36
C PRO A 109 2.43 -12.98 -15.51
N ILE A 110 2.31 -12.20 -16.59
CA ILE A 110 1.60 -12.63 -17.82
C ILE A 110 2.36 -13.79 -18.49
N ILE A 111 3.68 -13.73 -18.45
CA ILE A 111 4.59 -14.66 -19.12
C ILE A 111 5.28 -15.48 -18.04
N GLN A 112 4.96 -16.79 -17.98
CA GLN A 112 5.43 -17.86 -17.09
C GLN A 112 4.37 -18.36 -16.09
N HIS A 113 4.31 -19.68 -15.92
CA HIS A 113 3.55 -20.33 -14.85
C HIS A 113 4.25 -20.08 -13.50
N GLY A 114 3.80 -19.06 -12.77
CA GLY A 114 4.34 -18.72 -11.46
C GLY A 114 3.54 -17.61 -10.81
N HIS A 115 3.63 -17.51 -9.49
CA HIS A 115 3.13 -16.37 -8.75
C HIS A 115 4.04 -16.12 -7.55
N VAL A 116 4.10 -14.86 -7.13
CA VAL A 116 4.71 -14.46 -5.87
C VAL A 116 3.60 -14.16 -4.89
N LEU A 117 3.62 -14.86 -3.75
CA LEU A 117 2.75 -14.62 -2.63
C LEU A 117 3.58 -14.14 -1.45
N ILE A 118 3.24 -12.98 -0.90
CA ILE A 118 3.87 -12.44 0.31
C ILE A 118 2.77 -12.19 1.31
N GLN A 119 2.83 -12.86 2.46
CA GLN A 119 1.85 -12.71 3.52
C GLN A 119 2.58 -12.44 4.82
N GLY A 120 1.97 -11.64 5.69
CA GLY A 120 2.56 -11.34 6.96
C GLY A 120 1.58 -10.76 7.96
N SER A 121 2.04 -10.76 9.21
CA SER A 121 1.33 -10.21 10.35
C SER A 121 2.33 -9.63 11.32
N ILE A 122 2.30 -8.31 11.48
CA ILE A 122 3.28 -7.56 12.29
C ILE A 122 2.51 -6.87 13.42
N PRO A 123 2.88 -7.08 14.70
CA PRO A 123 2.34 -6.26 15.78
C PRO A 123 2.79 -4.81 15.60
N VAL A 124 1.88 -3.87 15.78
CA VAL A 124 2.17 -2.44 15.69
C VAL A 124 1.93 -1.77 17.04
N THR A 125 2.79 -0.82 17.35
CA THR A 125 2.65 0.06 18.51
C THR A 125 2.41 1.47 17.97
N PHE A 126 1.42 2.17 18.52
CA PHE A 126 1.15 3.55 18.14
C PHE A 126 1.81 4.48 19.16
N ASP A 127 2.73 5.31 18.69
CA ASP A 127 3.29 6.39 19.49
C ASP A 127 2.29 7.57 19.53
N GLN A 128 2.17 8.22 20.68
CA GLN A 128 1.27 9.37 20.90
C GLN A 128 1.97 10.71 20.65
#